data_AF-A0A4R4RMS9-F1
#
_entry.id   AF-A0A4R4RMS9-F1
#
_cell.length_a   1.000
_cell.length_b   1.000
_cell.length_c   1.000
_cell.angle_alpha   90.00
_cell.angle_beta   90.00
_cell.angle_gamma   90.00
#
_symmetry.space_group_name_H-M   'P 1'
#
loop_
_entity.id
_entity.type
_entity.pdbx_description
1 polymer ?
#
loop_
_entity_poly.entity_id
_entity_poly.type
_entity_poly.pdbx_seq_one_letter_code
_entity_poly.pdbx_strand_id
1 'polypeptide(L)'
;MMADSGGRLRRLAQGTSRQHLTLAGSAAGAAVLAVLVAGGFDPSETTAAEELAPLAAGDTVDVGPFVVTIDRMRVVDELPGVSEGDDETRVLAVVATVEATGTKTQHGYLLNESLALAGVPGVPSYESPGRTRDPDEPVPAEGAYVMADGTVLDAVQPGLEYEVALVWEQDARADVPAAARLVLVGHTLRQSSIDHTDEWLDPLPVAAGDLEVTAPEPDEPAESPSGGGS
;
A
#
# COMPACT_ATOMS: atom_id res chain seq x y z
N MET A 1 -21.21 24.86 -33.09
CA MET A 1 -19.75 24.88 -32.85
C MET A 1 -19.48 23.77 -31.86
N MET A 2 -19.13 22.58 -32.37
CA MET A 2 -18.85 21.38 -31.59
C MET A 2 -17.34 21.32 -31.36
N ALA A 3 -16.92 21.17 -30.11
CA ALA A 3 -15.55 20.80 -29.77
C ALA A 3 -15.60 19.34 -29.28
N ASP A 4 -15.10 18.48 -30.15
CA ASP A 4 -14.79 17.08 -29.93
C ASP A 4 -13.52 17.05 -29.05
N SER A 5 -13.62 16.55 -27.82
CA SER A 5 -12.46 16.32 -26.94
C SER A 5 -12.23 14.82 -26.81
N GLY A 6 -11.66 14.24 -27.86
CA GLY A 6 -11.14 12.87 -27.85
C GLY A 6 -9.83 12.78 -27.06
N GLY A 7 -9.94 12.47 -25.77
CA GLY A 7 -8.81 12.10 -24.91
C GLY A 7 -8.25 10.73 -25.33
N ARG A 8 -7.02 10.72 -25.84
CA ARG A 8 -6.34 9.54 -26.36
C ARG A 8 -5.75 8.73 -25.21
N LEU A 9 -6.37 7.60 -24.90
CA LEU A 9 -5.81 6.55 -24.06
C LEU A 9 -4.49 6.03 -24.66
N ARG A 10 -3.35 6.43 -24.09
CA ARG A 10 -2.06 5.78 -24.38
C ARG A 10 -1.89 4.55 -23.48
N ARG A 11 -2.48 3.47 -23.96
CA ARG A 11 -1.99 2.07 -23.93
C ARG A 11 -0.75 1.81 -23.05
N LEU A 12 -0.94 1.51 -21.76
CA LEU A 12 0.01 0.77 -20.90
C LEU A 12 -0.10 -0.74 -21.13
N ALA A 13 -0.07 -1.16 -22.39
CA ALA A 13 0.00 -2.56 -22.76
C ALA A 13 1.27 -2.79 -23.58
N GLN A 14 2.38 -2.98 -22.88
CA GLN A 14 3.51 -3.69 -23.42
C GLN A 14 3.65 -4.98 -22.63
N GLY A 15 3.31 -6.08 -23.30
CA GLY A 15 3.35 -7.41 -22.73
C GLY A 15 4.76 -7.74 -22.26
N THR A 16 4.91 -7.90 -20.95
CA THR A 16 5.99 -8.68 -20.40
C THR A 16 5.71 -10.14 -20.73
N SER A 17 6.46 -10.61 -21.72
CA SER A 17 6.72 -12.01 -21.97
C SER A 17 6.89 -12.73 -20.63
N ARG A 18 6.20 -13.86 -20.42
CA ARG A 18 6.46 -14.79 -19.31
C ARG A 18 7.91 -15.25 -19.42
N GLN A 19 8.84 -14.47 -18.90
CA GLN A 19 10.21 -14.88 -18.73
C GLN A 19 10.20 -15.81 -17.53
N HIS A 20 10.46 -17.08 -17.82
CA HIS A 20 10.86 -18.05 -16.83
C HIS A 20 11.99 -17.43 -16.02
N LEU A 21 11.68 -17.00 -14.79
CA LEU A 21 12.65 -16.56 -13.80
C LEU A 21 13.62 -17.72 -13.57
N THR A 22 14.75 -17.67 -14.24
CA THR A 22 15.94 -18.37 -13.81
C THR A 22 16.29 -17.81 -12.44
N LEU A 23 16.09 -18.62 -11.40
CA LEU A 23 16.52 -18.37 -10.03
C LEU A 23 18.01 -17.96 -10.03
N ALA A 24 18.27 -16.66 -10.05
CA ALA A 24 19.46 -16.08 -9.47
C ALA A 24 19.12 -15.82 -8.01
N GLY A 25 19.87 -16.46 -7.11
CA GLY A 25 19.53 -16.58 -5.70
C GLY A 25 19.43 -15.23 -4.99
N SER A 26 18.20 -14.79 -4.77
CA SER A 26 17.84 -13.88 -3.70
C SER A 26 17.51 -14.72 -2.47
N ALA A 27 18.17 -14.44 -1.36
CA ALA A 27 17.81 -14.98 -0.06
C ALA A 27 16.50 -14.30 0.41
N ALA A 28 15.38 -14.64 -0.21
CA ALA A 28 14.06 -14.26 0.27
C ALA A 28 13.75 -15.10 1.51
N GLY A 29 13.77 -14.46 2.68
CA GLY A 29 13.36 -15.08 3.94
C GLY A 29 11.85 -15.07 4.04
N ALA A 30 11.19 -16.20 3.73
CA ALA A 30 9.76 -16.34 3.98
C ALA A 30 9.51 -16.42 5.50
N ALA A 31 9.23 -15.28 6.13
CA ALA A 31 8.75 -15.22 7.51
C ALA A 31 7.22 -15.34 7.53
N VAL A 32 6.70 -16.57 7.45
CA VAL A 32 5.27 -16.82 7.70
C VAL A 32 5.02 -16.71 9.21
N LEU A 33 4.74 -15.51 9.68
CA LEU A 33 4.36 -15.23 11.07
C LEU A 33 2.86 -15.51 11.24
N ALA A 34 2.55 -16.66 11.84
CA ALA A 34 1.19 -17.00 12.22
C ALA A 34 0.81 -16.27 13.52
N VAL A 35 -0.24 -15.44 13.47
CA VAL A 35 -0.85 -14.84 14.66
C VAL A 35 -1.53 -15.96 15.46
N LEU A 36 -0.91 -16.38 16.57
CA LEU A 36 -1.48 -17.37 17.47
C LEU A 36 -2.56 -16.72 18.34
N VAL A 37 -3.82 -17.04 18.05
CA VAL A 37 -4.98 -16.63 18.85
C VAL A 37 -4.92 -17.29 20.23
N ALA A 38 -4.51 -16.53 21.25
CA ALA A 38 -4.65 -16.91 22.66
C ALA A 38 -5.52 -15.86 23.38
N GLY A 39 -6.79 -16.22 23.61
CA GLY A 39 -7.69 -15.43 24.45
C GLY A 39 -7.25 -15.46 25.91
N GLY A 40 -7.12 -14.27 26.51
CA GLY A 40 -6.88 -14.09 27.94
C GLY A 40 -6.57 -12.63 28.28
N PHE A 41 -7.57 -11.89 28.74
CA PHE A 41 -7.40 -10.50 29.19
C PHE A 41 -6.78 -10.51 30.59
N ASP A 42 -5.48 -10.24 30.71
CA ASP A 42 -4.82 -9.93 31.98
C ASP A 42 -4.52 -8.42 32.02
N PRO A 43 -5.27 -7.60 32.77
CA PRO A 43 -5.11 -6.14 32.77
C PRO A 43 -3.88 -5.67 33.58
N SER A 44 -2.84 -6.50 33.70
CA SER A 44 -1.75 -6.35 34.67
C SER A 44 -0.35 -6.33 34.05
N GLU A 45 -0.20 -6.15 32.74
CA GLU A 45 1.11 -5.96 32.12
C GLU A 45 1.22 -4.56 31.51
N THR A 46 1.87 -3.69 32.27
CA THR A 46 2.43 -2.44 31.80
C THR A 46 3.36 -2.72 30.62
N THR A 47 2.89 -2.38 29.42
CA THR A 47 3.62 -1.94 28.24
C THR A 47 5.12 -2.28 28.24
N ALA A 48 5.45 -3.54 27.98
CA ALA A 48 6.51 -3.75 27.00
C ALA A 48 5.91 -3.25 25.68
N ALA A 49 6.51 -2.25 25.04
CA ALA A 49 6.24 -2.07 23.64
C ALA A 49 6.56 -3.41 22.99
N GLU A 50 5.54 -4.16 22.56
CA GLU A 50 5.78 -5.36 21.78
C GLU A 50 6.66 -4.92 20.60
N GLU A 51 7.89 -5.43 20.58
CA GLU A 51 8.87 -5.09 19.56
C GLU A 51 8.28 -5.58 18.24
N LEU A 52 7.83 -4.63 17.41
CA LEU A 52 7.19 -4.95 16.13
C LEU A 52 8.13 -5.82 15.29
N ALA A 53 7.57 -6.80 14.60
CA ALA A 53 8.36 -7.62 13.70
C ALA A 53 9.03 -6.71 12.65
N PRO A 54 10.32 -6.91 12.34
CA PRO A 54 10.98 -6.14 11.30
C PRO A 54 10.34 -6.46 9.95
N LEU A 55 10.17 -5.44 9.11
CA LEU A 55 9.62 -5.55 7.77
C LEU A 55 10.65 -5.10 6.74
N ALA A 56 10.77 -5.84 5.64
CA ALA A 56 11.56 -5.50 4.47
C ALA A 56 10.76 -5.72 3.17
N ALA A 57 11.25 -5.13 2.08
CA ALA A 57 10.78 -5.47 0.75
C ALA A 57 10.98 -6.97 0.47
N GLY A 58 9.95 -7.59 -0.11
CA GLY A 58 9.83 -9.03 -0.35
C GLY A 58 9.16 -9.81 0.79
N ASP A 59 8.93 -9.21 1.95
CA ASP A 59 8.31 -9.89 3.07
C ASP A 59 6.80 -10.07 2.87
N THR A 60 6.31 -11.24 3.26
CA THR A 60 4.89 -11.60 3.30
C THR A 60 4.41 -11.66 4.74
N VAL A 61 3.35 -10.92 5.05
CA VAL A 61 2.80 -10.81 6.41
C VAL A 61 1.29 -11.08 6.38
N ASP A 62 0.82 -11.91 7.31
CA ASP A 62 -0.60 -12.09 7.59
C ASP A 62 -1.04 -10.99 8.58
N VAL A 63 -1.94 -10.12 8.11
CA VAL A 63 -2.48 -9.01 8.90
C VAL A 63 -3.89 -9.30 9.42
N GLY A 64 -4.39 -10.53 9.30
CA GLY A 64 -5.75 -10.90 9.67
C GLY A 64 -6.62 -11.05 8.43
N PRO A 65 -7.32 -10.00 7.94
CA PRO A 65 -8.15 -10.08 6.73
C PRO A 65 -7.38 -10.33 5.44
N PHE A 66 -6.06 -10.08 5.43
CA PHE A 66 -5.23 -10.18 4.24
C PHE A 66 -3.88 -10.85 4.53
N VAL A 67 -3.35 -11.51 3.50
CA VAL A 67 -1.93 -11.78 3.37
C VAL A 67 -1.37 -10.73 2.42
N VAL A 68 -0.36 -9.98 2.88
CA VAL A 68 0.24 -8.87 2.14
C VAL A 68 1.71 -9.15 1.91
N THR A 69 2.15 -9.10 0.65
CA THR A 69 3.56 -9.15 0.28
C THR A 69 4.01 -7.80 -0.22
N ILE A 70 4.95 -7.16 0.46
CA ILE A 70 5.45 -5.84 0.11
C ILE A 70 6.51 -5.99 -0.98
N ASP A 71 6.35 -5.36 -2.15
CA ASP A 71 7.39 -5.39 -3.20
C ASP A 71 8.35 -4.21 -3.03
N ARG A 72 7.83 -2.98 -3.04
CA ARG A 72 8.63 -1.75 -3.08
C ARG A 72 7.80 -0.50 -2.82
N MET A 73 8.49 0.61 -2.55
CA MET A 73 7.90 1.93 -2.44
C MET A 73 8.47 2.89 -3.49
N ARG A 74 7.60 3.70 -4.11
CA ARG A 74 7.97 4.65 -5.16
C ARG A 74 7.22 5.98 -5.03
N VAL A 75 7.80 7.03 -5.58
CA VAL A 75 7.07 8.27 -5.89
C VAL A 75 6.40 8.11 -7.26
N VAL A 76 5.16 8.57 -7.37
CA VAL A 76 4.38 8.62 -8.61
C VAL A 76 3.95 10.06 -8.83
N ASP A 77 4.24 10.59 -10.02
CA ASP A 77 3.94 11.99 -10.34
C ASP A 77 2.46 12.20 -10.71
N GLU A 78 1.81 11.19 -11.32
CA GLU A 78 0.41 11.27 -11.74
C GLU A 78 -0.32 9.95 -11.49
N LEU A 79 -1.47 10.01 -10.82
CA LEU A 79 -2.40 8.88 -10.69
C LEU A 79 -3.84 9.39 -10.88
N PRO A 80 -4.48 9.12 -12.04
CA PRO A 80 -5.80 9.66 -12.36
C PRO A 80 -6.84 9.35 -11.27
N GLY A 81 -7.44 10.39 -10.71
CA GLY A 81 -8.44 10.28 -9.63
C GLY A 81 -7.88 10.30 -8.21
N VAL A 82 -6.55 10.34 -8.04
CA VAL A 82 -5.87 10.59 -6.76
C VAL A 82 -5.12 11.91 -6.83
N SER A 83 -4.07 11.98 -7.66
CA SER A 83 -3.35 13.23 -7.94
C SER A 83 -3.35 13.48 -9.44
N GLU A 84 -3.88 14.64 -9.83
CA GLU A 84 -3.91 15.09 -11.22
C GLU A 84 -2.56 15.66 -11.69
N GLY A 85 -1.47 15.45 -10.92
CA GLY A 85 -0.12 15.94 -11.26
C GLY A 85 0.01 17.45 -11.13
N ASP A 86 -0.59 18.04 -10.10
CA ASP A 86 -0.39 19.45 -9.80
C ASP A 86 0.90 19.69 -9.01
N ASP A 87 1.45 20.90 -9.10
CA ASP A 87 2.68 21.28 -8.40
C ASP A 87 2.52 21.32 -6.86
N GLU A 88 1.34 20.96 -6.33
CA GLU A 88 1.00 21.05 -4.90
C GLU A 88 1.07 19.70 -4.19
N THR A 89 0.84 18.59 -4.92
CA THR A 89 0.81 17.24 -4.36
C THR A 89 1.66 16.27 -5.16
N ARG A 90 2.24 15.28 -4.47
CA ARG A 90 2.90 14.12 -5.08
C ARG A 90 2.36 12.85 -4.43
N VAL A 91 2.42 11.72 -5.13
CA VAL A 91 1.92 10.46 -4.58
C VAL A 91 3.08 9.57 -4.15
N LEU A 92 3.00 9.05 -2.93
CA LEU A 92 3.80 7.93 -2.47
C LEU A 92 3.00 6.64 -2.67
N ALA A 93 3.58 5.64 -3.30
CA ALA A 93 2.92 4.37 -3.60
C ALA A 93 3.74 3.18 -3.10
N VAL A 94 3.10 2.30 -2.32
CA VAL A 94 3.62 0.97 -2.02
C VAL A 94 3.00 -0.02 -2.98
N VAL A 95 3.84 -0.71 -3.75
CA VAL A 95 3.41 -1.84 -4.58
C VAL A 95 3.44 -3.10 -3.74
N ALA A 96 2.33 -3.82 -3.72
CA ALA A 96 2.17 -5.04 -2.93
C ALA A 96 1.31 -6.07 -3.66
N THR A 97 1.52 -7.34 -3.32
CA THR A 97 0.59 -8.42 -3.66
C THR A 97 -0.30 -8.69 -2.46
N VAL A 98 -1.61 -8.76 -2.65
CA VAL A 98 -2.60 -8.94 -1.60
C VAL A 98 -3.54 -10.09 -1.92
N GLU A 99 -3.82 -10.93 -0.93
CA GLU A 99 -4.86 -11.96 -0.97
C GLU A 99 -5.75 -11.84 0.27
N ALA A 100 -7.08 -11.94 0.10
CA ALA A 100 -8.01 -11.99 1.23
C ALA A 100 -7.93 -13.34 1.95
N THR A 101 -7.88 -13.32 3.29
CA THR A 101 -7.93 -14.53 4.10
C THR A 101 -9.36 -15.03 4.27
N GLY A 102 -9.49 -16.36 4.41
CA GLY A 102 -10.77 -17.01 4.70
C GLY A 102 -11.61 -17.27 3.46
N THR A 103 -12.94 -17.14 3.61
CA THR A 103 -13.92 -17.58 2.58
C THR A 103 -14.93 -16.50 2.20
N LYS A 104 -14.80 -15.30 2.77
CA LYS A 104 -15.68 -14.15 2.49
C LYS A 104 -14.87 -13.04 1.81
N THR A 105 -15.53 -12.32 0.90
CA THR A 105 -15.00 -11.07 0.35
C THR A 105 -14.69 -10.10 1.48
N GLN A 106 -13.50 -9.51 1.45
CA GLN A 106 -13.10 -8.44 2.37
C GLN A 106 -13.24 -7.08 1.69
N HIS A 107 -13.48 -6.04 2.49
CA HIS A 107 -13.64 -4.68 1.97
C HIS A 107 -12.29 -3.99 1.77
N GLY A 108 -12.16 -3.20 0.70
CA GLY A 108 -10.96 -2.45 0.37
C GLY A 108 -10.54 -1.44 1.45
N TYR A 109 -11.51 -0.85 2.16
CA TYR A 109 -11.18 0.06 3.27
C TYR A 109 -10.38 -0.64 4.39
N LEU A 110 -10.62 -1.94 4.66
CA LEU A 110 -9.82 -2.68 5.64
C LEU A 110 -8.39 -2.85 5.16
N LEU A 111 -8.18 -3.01 3.84
CA LEU A 111 -6.84 -3.10 3.27
C LEU A 111 -6.09 -1.78 3.43
N ASN A 112 -6.77 -0.66 3.19
CA ASN A 112 -6.21 0.68 3.41
C ASN A 112 -5.79 0.90 4.87
N GLU A 113 -6.61 0.47 5.83
CA GLU A 113 -6.31 0.55 7.26
C GLU A 113 -5.21 -0.43 7.71
N SER A 114 -4.92 -1.47 6.92
CA SER A 114 -3.90 -2.48 7.24
C SER A 114 -2.47 -2.02 6.93
N LEU A 115 -2.29 -0.90 6.21
CA LEU A 115 -0.98 -0.35 5.87
C LEU A 115 -0.95 1.14 6.19
N ALA A 116 0.08 1.58 6.92
CA ALA A 116 0.23 2.98 7.30
C ALA A 116 1.68 3.47 7.17
N LEU A 117 1.86 4.75 6.84
CA LEU A 117 3.15 5.44 6.87
C LEU A 117 3.33 6.19 8.19
N ALA A 118 4.48 6.01 8.83
CA ALA A 118 4.82 6.69 10.07
C ALA A 118 5.92 7.74 9.86
N GLY A 119 5.71 8.95 10.37
CA GLY A 119 6.73 10.00 10.42
C GLY A 119 7.20 10.52 9.06
N VAL A 120 6.38 10.38 8.00
CA VAL A 120 6.72 10.88 6.66
C VAL A 120 6.32 12.35 6.53
N PRO A 121 7.26 13.29 6.33
CA PRO A 121 6.94 14.71 6.22
C PRO A 121 6.01 15.00 5.04
N GLY A 122 5.00 15.86 5.27
CA GLY A 122 4.09 16.30 4.21
C GLY A 122 2.97 15.32 3.86
N VAL A 123 2.95 14.11 4.43
CA VAL A 123 1.78 13.22 4.34
C VAL A 123 0.75 13.68 5.38
N PRO A 124 -0.43 14.17 4.97
CA PRO A 124 -1.40 14.72 5.90
C PRO A 124 -2.01 13.59 6.73
N SER A 125 -1.93 13.73 8.05
CA SER A 125 -2.77 12.93 8.94
C SER A 125 -4.18 13.50 8.85
N TYR A 126 -5.06 12.90 8.02
CA TYR A 126 -6.43 13.39 7.87
C TYR A 126 -7.10 13.52 9.25
N GLU A 127 -7.37 14.76 9.65
CA GLU A 127 -7.99 15.08 10.93
C GLU A 127 -9.50 14.82 10.82
N SER A 128 -10.03 13.89 11.62
CA SER A 128 -11.46 13.93 11.91
C SER A 128 -11.77 15.20 12.69
N PRO A 129 -12.82 15.97 12.34
CA PRO A 129 -13.12 17.22 13.02
C PRO A 129 -13.30 17.01 14.53
N GLY A 130 -12.47 17.69 15.33
CA GLY A 130 -12.48 17.59 16.79
C GLY A 130 -11.45 16.62 17.39
N ARG A 131 -10.59 16.00 16.58
CA ARG A 131 -9.45 15.18 17.04
C ARG A 131 -8.16 15.77 16.49
N THR A 132 -7.31 16.30 17.37
CA THR A 132 -5.90 16.56 17.03
C THR A 132 -5.20 15.20 17.01
N ARG A 133 -4.78 14.74 15.84
CA ARG A 133 -4.00 13.50 15.73
C ARG A 133 -2.59 13.76 16.25
N ASP A 134 -1.98 12.77 16.89
CA ASP A 134 -0.57 12.88 17.25
C ASP A 134 0.24 12.96 15.94
N PRO A 135 1.15 13.94 15.76
CA PRO A 135 1.98 14.01 14.56
C PRO A 135 2.82 12.74 14.31
N ASP A 136 3.03 11.93 15.34
CA ASP A 136 3.75 10.65 15.24
C ASP A 136 2.81 9.45 14.97
N GLU A 137 1.49 9.66 14.85
CA GLU A 137 0.54 8.59 14.57
C GLU A 137 0.65 8.11 13.10
N PRO A 138 0.75 6.79 12.85
CA PRO A 138 0.80 6.26 11.49
C PRO A 138 -0.45 6.65 10.68
N VAL A 139 -0.23 7.08 9.43
CA VAL A 139 -1.27 7.50 8.49
C VAL A 139 -1.62 6.34 7.55
N PRO A 140 -2.86 5.81 7.59
CA PRO A 140 -3.27 4.72 6.71
C PRO A 140 -3.28 5.13 5.24
N ALA A 141 -3.23 4.16 4.33
CA ALA A 141 -3.33 4.43 2.90
C ALA A 141 -4.68 5.07 2.55
N GLU A 142 -4.70 6.00 1.60
CA GLU A 142 -5.93 6.66 1.16
C GLU A 142 -6.73 5.79 0.18
N GLY A 143 -6.03 4.95 -0.58
CA GLY A 143 -6.63 4.04 -1.55
C GLY A 143 -5.70 2.91 -1.95
N ALA A 144 -6.31 1.84 -2.46
CA ALA A 144 -5.62 0.74 -3.10
C ALA A 144 -6.10 0.64 -4.55
N TYR A 145 -5.16 0.61 -5.49
CA TYR A 145 -5.43 0.60 -6.94
C TYR A 145 -4.87 -0.66 -7.56
N VAL A 146 -5.67 -1.36 -8.36
CA VAL A 146 -5.23 -2.56 -9.07
C VAL A 146 -4.24 -2.17 -10.16
N MET A 147 -3.02 -2.72 -10.13
CA MET A 147 -1.95 -2.33 -11.05
C MET A 147 -2.26 -2.68 -12.52
N ALA A 148 -3.11 -3.69 -12.75
CA ALA A 148 -3.45 -4.15 -14.09
C ALA A 148 -4.30 -3.15 -14.89
N ASP A 149 -5.15 -2.36 -14.23
CA ASP A 149 -6.12 -1.48 -14.89
C ASP A 149 -6.33 -0.11 -14.22
N GLY A 150 -5.68 0.14 -13.08
CA GLY A 150 -5.76 1.41 -12.34
C GLY A 150 -7.09 1.61 -11.61
N THR A 151 -7.93 0.59 -11.47
CA THR A 151 -9.22 0.72 -10.77
C THR A 151 -9.03 0.65 -9.24
N VAL A 152 -9.90 1.35 -8.51
CA VAL A 152 -9.94 1.26 -7.04
C VAL A 152 -10.36 -0.16 -6.63
N LEU A 153 -9.60 -0.76 -5.73
CA LEU A 153 -9.89 -2.08 -5.19
C LEU A 153 -10.84 -1.97 -3.97
N ASP A 154 -12.15 -1.90 -4.22
CA ASP A 154 -13.16 -1.81 -3.16
C ASP A 154 -13.48 -3.15 -2.48
N ALA A 155 -13.12 -4.27 -3.12
CA ALA A 155 -13.45 -5.60 -2.65
C ALA A 155 -12.36 -6.62 -3.03
N VAL A 156 -11.86 -7.34 -2.04
CA VAL A 156 -10.83 -8.38 -2.21
C VAL A 156 -11.49 -9.75 -2.05
N GLN A 157 -11.47 -10.54 -3.11
CA GLN A 157 -12.07 -11.88 -3.11
C GLN A 157 -11.07 -12.94 -2.62
N PRO A 158 -11.47 -13.89 -1.77
CA PRO A 158 -10.62 -15.00 -1.37
C PRO A 158 -10.17 -15.86 -2.57
N GLY A 159 -8.92 -16.32 -2.53
CA GLY A 159 -8.34 -17.17 -3.55
C GLY A 159 -7.95 -16.44 -4.84
N LEU A 160 -7.96 -15.10 -4.84
CA LEU A 160 -7.40 -14.27 -5.91
C LEU A 160 -6.29 -13.39 -5.33
N GLU A 161 -5.14 -13.40 -6.01
CA GLU A 161 -4.05 -12.48 -5.74
C GLU A 161 -4.24 -11.21 -6.56
N TYR A 162 -4.06 -10.05 -5.91
CA TYR A 162 -4.13 -8.74 -6.53
C TYR A 162 -2.78 -8.04 -6.39
N GLU A 163 -2.20 -7.61 -7.50
CA GLU A 163 -1.09 -6.66 -7.49
C GLU A 163 -1.67 -5.26 -7.39
N VAL A 164 -1.35 -4.54 -6.32
CA VAL A 164 -1.95 -3.25 -5.98
C VAL A 164 -0.90 -2.19 -5.69
N ALA A 165 -1.25 -0.93 -5.96
CA ALA A 165 -0.58 0.25 -5.41
C ALA A 165 -1.44 0.82 -4.28
N LEU A 166 -0.93 0.80 -3.05
CA LEU A 166 -1.48 1.54 -1.93
C LEU A 166 -0.84 2.92 -1.88
N VAL A 167 -1.65 3.97 -1.76
CA VAL A 167 -1.19 5.34 -2.00
C VAL A 167 -1.44 6.29 -0.84
N TRP A 168 -0.56 7.28 -0.74
CA TRP A 168 -0.64 8.43 0.16
C TRP A 168 -0.34 9.70 -0.63
N GLU A 169 -1.11 10.75 -0.40
CA GLU A 169 -0.75 12.08 -0.88
C GLU A 169 0.33 12.69 0.01
N GLN A 170 1.31 13.34 -0.59
CA GLN A 170 2.36 14.08 0.10
C GLN A 170 2.41 15.50 -0.47
N ASP A 171 2.49 16.52 0.39
CA ASP A 171 2.72 17.90 -0.04
C ASP A 171 3.99 17.98 -0.90
N ALA A 172 3.88 18.50 -2.12
CA ALA A 172 5.00 18.62 -3.05
C ALA A 172 6.10 19.57 -2.54
N ARG A 173 5.81 20.42 -1.54
CA ARG A 173 6.79 21.29 -0.88
C ARG A 173 7.65 20.56 0.14
N ALA A 174 7.23 19.37 0.59
CA ALA A 174 8.06 18.51 1.43
C ALA A 174 9.12 17.79 0.59
N ASP A 175 10.29 17.57 1.17
CA ASP A 175 11.34 16.77 0.54
C ASP A 175 10.88 15.31 0.38
N VAL A 176 11.20 14.70 -0.76
CA VAL A 176 11.00 13.26 -0.94
C VAL A 176 11.95 12.52 0.00
N PRO A 177 11.42 11.71 0.93
CA PRO A 177 12.27 10.96 1.84
C PRO A 177 13.05 9.89 1.06
N ALA A 178 14.30 9.62 1.43
CA ALA A 178 15.06 8.50 0.83
C ALA A 178 14.53 7.12 1.28
N ALA A 179 13.92 7.08 2.47
CA ALA A 179 13.25 5.91 3.01
C ALA A 179 12.03 6.35 3.83
N ALA A 180 10.97 5.55 3.81
CA ALA A 180 9.75 5.79 4.57
C ALA A 180 9.42 4.58 5.43
N ARG A 181 8.98 4.84 6.66
CA ARG A 181 8.63 3.78 7.61
C ARG A 181 7.22 3.28 7.33
N LEU A 182 7.12 2.07 6.81
CA LEU A 182 5.86 1.36 6.62
C LEU A 182 5.53 0.57 7.89
N VAL A 183 4.27 0.64 8.30
CA VAL A 183 3.70 -0.09 9.43
C VAL A 183 2.55 -0.95 8.89
N LEU A 184 2.61 -2.26 9.15
CA LEU A 184 1.49 -3.17 8.89
C LEU A 184 0.64 -3.28 10.15
N VAL A 185 -0.66 -3.08 9.99
CA VAL A 185 -1.66 -3.11 11.06
C VAL A 185 -2.47 -4.38 10.92
N GLY A 186 -2.38 -5.23 11.94
CA GLY A 186 -3.13 -6.46 12.03
C GLY A 186 -4.52 -6.25 12.64
N HIS A 187 -5.45 -7.13 12.30
CA HIS A 187 -6.80 -7.17 12.86
C HIS A 187 -7.12 -8.58 13.38
N THR A 188 -7.93 -8.64 14.42
CA THR A 188 -8.42 -9.89 15.00
C THR A 188 -9.87 -10.12 14.60
N LEU A 189 -10.16 -11.31 14.03
CA LEU A 189 -11.54 -11.72 13.77
C LEU A 189 -12.21 -12.10 15.08
N ARG A 190 -13.24 -11.36 15.48
CA ARG A 190 -14.05 -11.71 16.65
C ARG A 190 -15.49 -11.27 16.47
N GLN A 191 -16.35 -11.82 17.31
CA GLN A 191 -17.74 -11.39 17.35
C GLN A 191 -17.87 -9.98 17.93
N SER A 192 -18.52 -9.09 17.20
CA SER A 192 -18.96 -7.77 17.67
C SER A 192 -19.91 -7.91 18.85
N SER A 193 -19.72 -7.09 19.89
CA SER A 193 -20.58 -7.08 21.08
C SER A 193 -21.90 -6.34 20.86
N ILE A 194 -22.04 -5.60 19.74
CA ILE A 194 -23.20 -4.77 19.44
C ILE A 194 -24.27 -5.57 18.71
N ASP A 195 -23.88 -6.30 17.67
CA ASP A 195 -24.77 -6.97 16.72
C ASP A 195 -24.44 -8.46 16.51
N HIS A 196 -23.43 -8.99 17.21
CA HIS A 196 -23.04 -10.40 17.19
C HIS A 196 -22.60 -10.95 15.82
N THR A 197 -22.17 -10.07 14.91
CA THR A 197 -21.52 -10.42 13.65
C THR A 197 -20.03 -10.69 13.86
N ASP A 198 -19.45 -11.59 13.09
CA ASP A 198 -17.99 -11.77 13.09
C ASP A 198 -17.35 -10.69 12.22
N GLU A 199 -16.49 -9.87 12.83
CA GLU A 199 -15.85 -8.71 12.21
C GLU A 199 -14.35 -8.67 12.53
N TRP A 200 -13.58 -8.09 11.62
CA TRP A 200 -12.17 -7.80 11.82
C TRP A 200 -12.05 -6.52 12.67
N LEU A 201 -11.58 -6.68 13.90
CA LEU A 201 -11.53 -5.62 14.91
C LEU A 201 -10.12 -5.52 15.51
N ASP A 202 -9.97 -4.62 16.48
CA ASP A 202 -8.74 -4.44 17.27
C ASP A 202 -7.50 -4.18 16.39
N PRO A 203 -7.48 -3.06 15.63
CA PRO A 203 -6.32 -2.70 14.81
C PRO A 203 -5.10 -2.49 15.71
N LEU A 204 -4.04 -3.25 15.47
CA LEU A 204 -2.76 -3.16 16.21
C LEU A 204 -1.58 -3.31 15.24
N PRO A 205 -0.52 -2.49 15.34
CA PRO A 205 0.69 -2.70 14.56
C PRO A 205 1.28 -4.10 14.80
N VAL A 206 1.63 -4.83 13.73
CA VAL A 206 2.21 -6.19 13.81
C VAL A 206 3.61 -6.27 13.22
N ALA A 207 3.94 -5.42 12.23
CA ALA A 207 5.25 -5.34 11.63
C ALA A 207 5.57 -3.90 11.21
N ALA A 208 6.84 -3.52 11.21
CA ALA A 208 7.27 -2.22 10.72
C ALA A 208 8.70 -2.24 10.18
N GLY A 209 8.98 -1.39 9.20
CA GLY A 209 10.29 -1.29 8.59
C GLY A 209 10.43 -0.10 7.66
N ASP A 210 11.67 0.27 7.39
CA ASP A 210 11.98 1.40 6.51
C ASP A 210 12.19 0.87 5.09
N LEU A 211 11.37 1.34 4.16
CA LEU A 211 11.44 1.00 2.74
C LEU A 211 12.14 2.11 1.98
N GLU A 212 13.06 1.74 1.08
CA GLU A 212 13.66 2.69 0.14
C GLU A 212 12.58 3.28 -0.77
N VAL A 213 12.56 4.60 -0.89
CA VAL A 213 11.63 5.33 -1.74
C VAL A 213 12.36 5.68 -3.03
N THR A 214 11.94 5.05 -4.13
CA THR A 214 12.53 5.30 -5.45
C THR A 214 11.75 6.39 -6.19
N ALA A 215 12.48 7.32 -6.79
CA ALA A 215 11.88 8.31 -7.69
C ALA A 215 11.36 7.63 -8.97
N PRO A 216 10.38 8.24 -9.68
CA PRO A 216 10.01 7.79 -11.00
C PRO A 216 11.25 7.82 -11.90
N GLU A 217 11.43 6.76 -12.72
CA GLU A 217 12.46 6.80 -13.75
C GLU A 217 12.13 7.95 -14.70
N PRO A 218 13.07 8.87 -14.96
CA PRO A 218 12.81 9.96 -15.90
C PRO A 218 12.46 9.33 -17.24
N ASP A 219 11.33 9.74 -17.83
CA ASP A 219 10.94 9.35 -19.17
C ASP A 219 12.18 9.49 -20.08
N GLU A 220 12.74 8.36 -20.53
CA GLU A 220 13.81 8.41 -21.51
C GLU A 220 13.26 9.20 -22.70
N PRO A 221 13.85 10.35 -23.05
CA PRO A 221 13.34 11.16 -24.14
C PRO A 221 13.36 10.29 -25.38
N ALA A 222 12.16 9.96 -25.88
CA ALA A 222 11.99 9.12 -27.05
C ALA A 222 13.02 9.51 -28.10
N GLU A 223 13.97 8.60 -28.37
CA GLU A 223 15.01 8.79 -29.38
C GLU A 223 14.32 9.31 -30.63
N SER A 224 14.52 10.61 -30.90
CA SER A 224 14.00 11.22 -32.11
C SER A 224 14.66 10.45 -33.25
N PRO A 225 13.90 9.77 -34.13
CA PRO A 225 14.52 9.08 -35.24
C PRO A 225 15.27 10.14 -36.04
N SER A 226 16.59 10.03 -36.02
CA SER A 226 17.51 10.77 -36.86
C SER A 226 17.19 10.38 -38.31
N GLY A 227 16.23 11.07 -38.90
CA GLY A 227 15.86 10.97 -40.29
C GLY A 227 16.90 11.69 -41.13
N GLY A 228 17.99 10.97 -41.43
CA GLY A 228 18.88 11.33 -42.52
C GLY A 228 18.25 11.06 -43.89
N GLY A 229 18.61 11.90 -44.87
CA GLY A 229 18.35 11.71 -46.30
C GLY A 229 17.06 12.38 -46.78
N SER A 230 17.05 13.25 -47.79
CA SER A 230 18.00 13.49 -48.88
C SER A 230 17.97 14.95 -49.33
#